data_AF-X0PEZ8-F1
#
_entry.id   AF-X0PEZ8-F1
#
_cell.length_a   1.000
_cell.length_b   1.000
_cell.length_c   1.000
_cell.angle_alpha   90.00
_cell.angle_beta   90.00
_cell.angle_gamma   90.00
#
_symmetry.space_group_name_H-M   'P 1'
#
loop_
_entity.id
_entity.type
_entity.pdbx_description
1 polymer ?
#
loop_
_entity_poly.entity_id
_entity_poly.type
_entity_poly.pdbx_seq_one_letter_code
_entity_poly.pdbx_strand_id
1 'polypeptide(L)'
;MQKKSWLSLPLLGAALLALSSGPNVKAQAAVANGVLTLDQSTTLYQGYGNAPTATDRTLAAGTQWQIAATETLGKTTWYQVGPNQWVTEDPQFNPTSTFAPIHLTQAATIYGSPGDASTKTQRDLPAESDWAVGAQQTVNGDTWYEVGANMWITQAASFNPAVYQDITLAQPTMLYTGYDASRQSTGRTLAMGSTWVVTKTAQVNGATWYQIGDNQWVTMTDSLNPAPDHFDNAVMTITVNSQQGASVYNSYQAGRTQVKELPFGSQWQVTRQAVADDGSLWYQVGGDQWVSANGGITTGAIYPETASLTGVPLIAQLPELPNGCEITAVTMMLRYAGADVDKVALAHEMPRSSDPNQGYVGDPWDASGVTIFPPALMGLVQKYAGNAIDMTGMSFDAIRYQIGIRKHPVVAWQTLHGFPYHAVVVTGYTATDVTYLDCWSNSAATVSIADFVSNWQTQNFRAISY
;
A
#
# COMPACT_ATOMS: atom_id res chain seq x y z
N MET A 1 -58.20 51.22 -35.58
CA MET A 1 -57.78 49.87 -35.17
C MET A 1 -56.26 49.82 -35.13
N GLN A 2 -55.74 49.47 -33.96
CA GLN A 2 -54.33 49.36 -33.54
C GLN A 2 -53.64 48.14 -34.20
N LYS A 3 -52.31 47.94 -34.27
CA LYS A 3 -51.12 48.58 -33.66
C LYS A 3 -49.88 48.20 -34.50
N LYS A 4 -48.96 49.15 -34.71
CA LYS A 4 -47.62 48.96 -35.30
C LYS A 4 -46.59 48.66 -34.20
N SER A 5 -45.89 47.54 -34.34
CA SER A 5 -44.45 47.43 -34.62
C SER A 5 -43.45 48.48 -34.06
N TRP A 6 -42.60 47.96 -33.15
CA TRP A 6 -41.13 48.06 -32.99
C TRP A 6 -40.41 49.36 -32.53
N LEU A 7 -39.62 49.13 -31.47
CA LEU A 7 -38.33 49.69 -31.03
C LEU A 7 -37.99 51.19 -31.20
N SER A 8 -37.61 51.79 -30.07
CA SER A 8 -36.59 52.85 -30.00
C SER A 8 -36.01 52.97 -28.58
N LEU A 9 -34.70 52.74 -28.42
CA LEU A 9 -33.85 53.51 -27.48
C LEU A 9 -33.68 54.93 -28.07
N PRO A 10 -33.38 56.04 -27.33
CA PRO A 10 -32.33 56.09 -26.29
C PRO A 10 -32.42 57.19 -25.16
N LEU A 11 -31.44 57.12 -24.24
CA LEU A 11 -30.65 58.20 -23.57
C LEU A 11 -31.22 59.21 -22.54
N LEU A 12 -30.39 59.35 -21.48
CA LEU A 12 -30.08 60.52 -20.62
C LEU A 12 -31.02 60.90 -19.46
N GLY A 13 -30.42 60.97 -18.26
CA GLY A 13 -30.96 61.75 -17.15
C GLY A 13 -30.59 61.20 -15.77
N ALA A 14 -29.43 61.61 -15.25
CA ALA A 14 -29.06 61.38 -13.86
C ALA A 14 -30.10 62.01 -12.92
N ALA A 15 -30.63 61.22 -11.99
CA ALA A 15 -31.23 61.71 -10.76
C ALA A 15 -30.42 61.15 -9.59
N LEU A 16 -29.52 61.98 -9.06
CA LEU A 16 -29.03 61.83 -7.70
C LEU A 16 -30.25 61.87 -6.77
N LEU A 17 -30.68 60.72 -6.27
CA LEU A 17 -31.37 60.65 -4.99
C LEU A 17 -30.30 60.41 -3.94
N ALA A 18 -30.00 61.47 -3.19
CA ALA A 18 -29.17 61.40 -2.00
C ALA A 18 -29.82 60.41 -1.02
N LEU A 19 -29.33 59.17 -1.02
CA LEU A 19 -29.49 58.27 0.12
C LEU A 19 -28.53 58.78 1.18
N SER A 20 -29.07 59.57 2.10
CA SER A 20 -28.46 59.76 3.40
C SER A 20 -28.13 58.37 3.94
N SER A 21 -26.84 58.08 4.09
CA SER A 21 -26.33 56.94 4.81
C SER A 21 -26.74 57.05 6.29
N GLY A 22 -27.98 56.65 6.59
CA GLY A 22 -28.31 56.17 7.91
C GLY A 22 -27.83 54.73 8.04
N PRO A 23 -27.41 54.27 9.23
CA PRO A 23 -27.03 52.88 9.42
C PRO A 23 -28.21 51.99 9.01
N ASN A 24 -27.94 50.97 8.18
CA ASN A 24 -28.87 49.88 7.90
C ASN A 24 -29.23 49.19 9.22
N VAL A 25 -30.30 49.63 9.88
CA VAL A 25 -30.94 48.86 10.95
C VAL A 25 -31.71 47.77 10.23
N LYS A 26 -31.12 46.55 10.17
CA LYS A 26 -31.85 45.37 9.70
C LYS A 26 -33.13 45.21 10.55
N ALA A 27 -34.22 44.84 9.89
CA ALA A 27 -35.50 44.59 10.56
C ALA A 27 -35.36 43.52 11.64
N GLN A 28 -36.19 43.64 12.68
CA GLN A 28 -36.27 42.73 13.82
C GLN A 28 -37.21 41.56 13.46
N ALA A 29 -36.93 40.35 13.95
CA ALA A 29 -37.66 39.12 13.67
C ALA A 29 -39.18 39.32 13.51
N ALA A 30 -39.73 38.81 12.41
CA ALA A 30 -41.16 38.90 12.13
C ALA A 30 -41.92 37.78 12.85
N VAL A 31 -42.92 38.14 13.64
CA VAL A 31 -43.88 37.19 14.25
C VAL A 31 -45.23 37.34 13.57
N ALA A 32 -45.71 36.24 12.99
CA ALA A 32 -47.05 36.17 12.39
C ALA A 32 -47.76 34.90 12.89
N ASN A 33 -48.98 35.05 13.42
CA ASN A 33 -49.81 33.94 13.91
C ASN A 33 -49.08 32.99 14.89
N GLY A 34 -48.25 33.51 15.79
CA GLY A 34 -47.50 32.71 16.76
C GLY A 34 -46.29 31.97 16.17
N VAL A 35 -45.88 32.31 14.95
CA VAL A 35 -44.66 31.79 14.31
C VAL A 35 -43.65 32.91 14.17
N LEU A 36 -42.47 32.71 14.76
CA LEU A 36 -41.28 33.53 14.63
C LEU A 36 -40.51 33.13 13.37
N THR A 37 -40.22 34.08 12.49
CA THR A 37 -39.21 33.90 11.43
C THR A 37 -37.96 34.67 11.82
N LEU A 38 -36.83 33.97 11.91
CA LEU A 38 -35.55 34.60 12.23
C LEU A 38 -34.98 35.32 11.00
N ASP A 39 -34.55 36.56 11.15
CA ASP A 39 -33.87 37.36 10.13
C ASP A 39 -32.35 37.11 10.13
N GLN A 40 -31.82 36.58 11.24
CA GLN A 40 -30.41 36.21 11.39
C GLN A 40 -30.20 34.92 12.19
N SER A 41 -29.03 34.31 12.03
CA SER A 41 -28.63 33.19 12.87
C SER A 41 -28.63 33.65 14.32
N THR A 42 -29.30 32.90 15.20
CA THR A 42 -29.63 33.35 16.55
C THR A 42 -29.28 32.30 17.58
N THR A 43 -28.46 32.69 18.56
CA THR A 43 -28.09 31.83 19.69
C THR A 43 -29.32 31.41 20.49
N LEU A 44 -29.42 30.11 20.76
CA LEU A 44 -30.41 29.53 21.64
C LEU A 44 -29.91 29.64 23.08
N TYR A 45 -30.76 30.14 23.97
CA TYR A 45 -30.46 30.35 25.38
C TYR A 45 -31.32 29.45 26.27
N GLN A 46 -30.74 29.01 27.39
CA GLN A 46 -31.50 28.53 28.54
C GLN A 46 -31.86 29.72 29.44
N GLY A 47 -33.16 29.94 29.63
CA GLY A 47 -33.70 31.14 30.28
C GLY A 47 -33.65 32.40 29.40
N TYR A 48 -34.13 33.52 29.93
CA TYR A 48 -34.21 34.83 29.27
C TYR A 48 -33.89 35.96 30.24
N GLY A 49 -33.67 37.18 29.74
CA GLY A 49 -33.49 38.39 30.57
C GLY A 49 -32.04 38.80 30.82
N ASN A 50 -31.69 39.13 32.07
CA ASN A 50 -30.40 39.78 32.41
C ASN A 50 -29.20 38.83 32.49
N ALA A 51 -29.43 37.53 32.70
CA ALA A 51 -28.37 36.51 32.79
C ALA A 51 -28.79 35.17 32.15
N PRO A 52 -29.14 35.17 30.85
CA PRO A 52 -29.49 33.96 30.13
C PRO A 52 -28.21 33.12 29.89
N THR A 53 -28.32 31.79 29.92
CA THR A 53 -27.18 30.91 29.64
C THR A 53 -27.16 30.57 28.16
N ALA A 54 -26.16 31.07 27.43
CA ALA A 54 -25.99 30.70 26.03
C ALA A 54 -25.79 29.18 25.92
N THR A 55 -26.50 28.55 24.99
CA THR A 55 -26.20 27.17 24.60
C THR A 55 -25.23 27.18 23.40
N ASP A 56 -24.63 26.04 23.11
CA ASP A 56 -23.79 25.86 21.91
C ASP A 56 -24.62 25.69 20.61
N ARG A 57 -25.92 26.04 20.64
CA ARG A 57 -26.84 25.91 19.49
C ARG A 57 -27.21 27.28 18.95
N THR A 58 -27.09 27.46 17.64
CA THR A 58 -27.68 28.59 16.92
C THR A 58 -28.81 28.12 15.99
N LEU A 59 -29.91 28.86 15.97
CA LEU A 59 -31.01 28.67 15.02
C LEU A 59 -30.73 29.49 13.76
N ALA A 60 -30.82 28.88 12.58
CA ALA A 60 -30.41 29.53 11.34
C ALA A 60 -31.34 30.68 10.92
N ALA A 61 -30.77 31.64 10.19
CA ALA A 61 -31.54 32.72 9.56
C ALA A 61 -32.57 32.13 8.59
N GLY A 62 -33.77 32.72 8.55
CA GLY A 62 -34.89 32.29 7.72
C GLY A 62 -35.71 31.13 8.29
N THR A 63 -35.27 30.49 9.38
CA THR A 63 -36.03 29.39 10.00
C THR A 63 -37.26 29.90 10.74
N GLN A 64 -38.30 29.07 10.76
CA GLN A 64 -39.59 29.39 11.38
C GLN A 64 -39.83 28.53 12.62
N TRP A 65 -40.23 29.18 13.72
CA TRP A 65 -40.40 28.55 15.01
C TRP A 65 -41.75 28.92 15.62
N GLN A 66 -42.50 27.91 16.05
CA GLN A 66 -43.67 28.14 16.90
C GLN A 66 -43.19 28.70 18.24
N ILE A 67 -43.80 29.80 18.68
CA ILE A 67 -43.45 30.43 19.94
C ILE A 67 -44.52 30.16 20.99
N ALA A 68 -44.08 29.73 22.18
CA ALA A 68 -44.96 29.48 23.31
C ALA A 68 -45.19 30.76 24.15
N ALA A 69 -44.23 31.67 24.13
CA ALA A 69 -44.27 32.93 24.87
C ALA A 69 -43.34 33.98 24.23
N THR A 70 -43.63 35.25 24.49
CA THR A 70 -42.81 36.40 24.14
C THR A 70 -42.63 37.27 25.38
N GLU A 71 -41.39 37.60 25.73
CA GLU A 71 -41.05 38.38 26.91
C GLU A 71 -40.12 39.54 26.54
N THR A 72 -40.46 40.76 26.94
CA THR A 72 -39.65 41.95 26.64
C THR A 72 -39.06 42.52 27.93
N LEU A 73 -37.72 42.54 28.03
CA LEU A 73 -36.99 43.18 29.14
C LEU A 73 -36.13 44.31 28.61
N GLY A 74 -36.43 45.54 29.03
CA GLY A 74 -35.73 46.72 28.52
C GLY A 74 -35.96 46.90 27.02
N LYS A 75 -34.88 46.80 26.22
CA LYS A 75 -34.94 46.90 24.75
C LYS A 75 -34.90 45.54 24.04
N THR A 76 -34.76 44.46 24.80
CA THR A 76 -34.55 43.11 24.28
C THR A 76 -35.87 42.34 24.29
N THR A 77 -36.24 41.76 23.15
CA THR A 77 -37.41 40.86 23.04
C THR A 77 -36.94 39.42 22.91
N TRP A 78 -37.43 38.57 23.80
CA TRP A 78 -37.13 37.15 23.86
C TRP A 78 -38.32 36.32 23.40
N TYR A 79 -38.07 35.28 22.60
CA TYR A 79 -39.08 34.38 22.08
C TYR A 79 -38.82 32.96 22.58
N GLN A 80 -39.83 32.34 23.19
CA GLN A 80 -39.72 30.99 23.69
C GLN A 80 -40.03 29.98 22.58
N VAL A 81 -39.01 29.29 22.09
CA VAL A 81 -39.12 28.29 21.00
C VAL A 81 -39.19 26.84 21.52
N GLY A 82 -39.08 26.65 22.84
CA GLY A 82 -39.23 25.37 23.52
C GLY A 82 -39.22 25.49 25.05
N PRO A 83 -39.39 24.39 25.81
CA PRO A 83 -39.31 24.41 27.27
C PRO A 83 -37.98 24.99 27.76
N ASN A 84 -38.04 26.13 28.45
CA ASN A 84 -36.87 26.91 28.89
C ASN A 84 -35.85 27.26 27.78
N GLN A 85 -36.27 27.28 26.52
CA GLN A 85 -35.43 27.57 25.36
C GLN A 85 -35.89 28.87 24.71
N TRP A 86 -35.00 29.86 24.71
CA TRP A 86 -35.32 31.21 24.30
C TRP A 86 -34.34 31.73 23.25
N VAL A 87 -34.82 32.58 22.36
CA VAL A 87 -34.00 33.27 21.36
C VAL A 87 -34.28 34.77 21.37
N THR A 88 -33.31 35.57 20.97
CA THR A 88 -33.45 37.01 20.78
C THR A 88 -32.54 37.46 19.64
N GLU A 89 -33.02 38.35 18.79
CA GLU A 89 -32.20 38.96 17.74
C GLU A 89 -31.51 40.26 18.19
N ASP A 90 -31.64 40.61 19.47
CA ASP A 90 -30.93 41.74 20.03
C ASP A 90 -29.42 41.54 19.87
N PRO A 91 -28.69 42.46 19.20
CA PRO A 91 -27.25 42.35 18.97
C PRO A 91 -26.42 42.19 20.25
N GLN A 92 -26.92 42.59 21.42
CA GLN A 92 -26.24 42.37 22.70
C GLN A 92 -26.12 40.88 23.04
N PHE A 93 -27.13 40.09 22.68
CA PHE A 93 -27.22 38.65 22.92
C PHE A 93 -27.03 37.84 21.63
N ASN A 94 -26.93 38.54 20.50
CA ASN A 94 -26.62 37.96 19.21
C ASN A 94 -25.57 38.82 18.48
N PRO A 95 -24.38 39.03 19.07
CA PRO A 95 -23.33 39.78 18.39
C PRO A 95 -22.97 38.98 17.14
N THR A 96 -23.10 39.60 15.97
CA THR A 96 -22.86 39.02 14.63
C THR A 96 -21.83 37.89 14.72
N SER A 97 -22.30 36.65 14.80
CA SER A 97 -21.42 35.50 14.94
C SER A 97 -20.78 35.30 13.57
N THR A 98 -19.66 35.97 13.33
CA THR A 98 -18.80 35.65 12.20
C THR A 98 -18.14 34.32 12.54
N PHE A 99 -18.69 33.23 12.01
CA PHE A 99 -18.04 31.94 12.08
C PHE A 99 -16.81 31.97 11.18
N ALA A 100 -15.69 31.44 11.69
CA ALA A 100 -14.54 31.19 10.83
C ALA A 100 -14.94 30.21 9.73
N PRO A 101 -14.42 30.36 8.50
CA PRO A 101 -14.57 29.33 7.48
C PRO A 101 -14.08 27.98 8.00
N ILE A 102 -14.77 26.91 7.60
CA ILE A 102 -14.34 25.54 7.89
C ILE A 102 -13.43 25.04 6.77
N HIS A 103 -12.25 24.56 7.15
CA HIS A 103 -11.36 23.81 6.26
C HIS A 103 -11.66 22.32 6.37
N LEU A 104 -11.98 21.67 5.25
CA LEU A 104 -12.29 20.25 5.20
C LEU A 104 -11.02 19.41 5.02
N THR A 105 -10.73 18.51 5.96
CA THR A 105 -9.60 17.56 5.87
C THR A 105 -9.93 16.30 5.06
N GLN A 106 -11.20 16.12 4.73
CA GLN A 106 -11.73 15.02 3.93
C GLN A 106 -12.99 15.47 3.21
N ALA A 107 -13.43 14.69 2.21
CA ALA A 107 -14.70 14.97 1.56
C ALA A 107 -15.85 14.94 2.59
N ALA A 108 -16.73 15.93 2.53
CA ALA A 108 -17.84 16.06 3.46
C ALA A 108 -19.17 15.91 2.73
N THR A 109 -20.00 14.95 3.13
CA THR A 109 -21.33 14.79 2.52
C THR A 109 -22.27 15.89 3.01
N ILE A 110 -23.04 16.47 2.08
CA ILE A 110 -24.06 17.46 2.42
C ILE A 110 -25.34 16.74 2.91
N TYR A 111 -25.90 17.23 4.00
CA TYR A 111 -27.16 16.80 4.60
C TYR A 111 -28.16 17.96 4.64
N GLY A 112 -29.44 17.63 4.52
CA GLY A 112 -30.53 18.60 4.66
C GLY A 112 -30.75 19.05 6.11
N SER A 113 -30.40 18.20 7.09
CA SER A 113 -30.58 18.48 8.52
C SER A 113 -29.46 17.88 9.36
N PRO A 114 -28.92 18.61 10.37
CA PRO A 114 -27.90 18.09 11.29
C PRO A 114 -28.33 16.83 12.03
N GLY A 115 -27.47 15.82 12.01
CA GLY A 115 -27.63 14.56 12.75
C GLY A 115 -28.67 13.59 12.18
N ASP A 116 -29.37 13.94 11.11
CA ASP A 116 -30.34 13.06 10.45
C ASP A 116 -29.74 12.46 9.18
N ALA A 117 -29.24 11.23 9.31
CA ALA A 117 -28.64 10.48 8.21
C ALA A 117 -29.62 10.21 7.04
N SER A 118 -30.94 10.29 7.26
CA SER A 118 -31.94 10.13 6.19
C SER A 118 -31.99 11.32 5.23
N THR A 119 -31.48 12.49 5.65
CA THR A 119 -31.40 13.70 4.82
C THR A 119 -30.12 13.80 3.99
N LYS A 120 -29.34 12.71 3.93
CA LYS A 120 -28.12 12.61 3.13
C LYS A 120 -28.40 12.94 1.66
N THR A 121 -27.62 13.85 1.11
CA THR A 121 -27.63 14.12 -0.34
C THR A 121 -26.61 13.26 -1.08
N GLN A 122 -26.68 13.21 -2.41
CA GLN A 122 -25.64 12.56 -3.25
C GLN A 122 -24.47 13.49 -3.59
N ARG A 123 -24.35 14.62 -2.90
CA ARG A 123 -23.35 15.63 -3.17
C ARG A 123 -22.39 15.74 -2.00
N ASP A 124 -21.11 15.63 -2.34
CA ASP A 124 -20.01 15.84 -1.41
C ASP A 124 -19.30 17.16 -1.73
N LEU A 125 -18.78 17.79 -0.69
CA LEU A 125 -17.81 18.87 -0.80
C LEU A 125 -16.40 18.28 -0.86
N PRO A 126 -15.50 18.79 -1.72
CA PRO A 126 -14.15 18.24 -1.86
C PRO A 126 -13.33 18.32 -0.56
N ALA A 127 -12.43 17.36 -0.36
CA ALA A 127 -11.37 17.51 0.65
C ALA A 127 -10.47 18.72 0.33
N GLU A 128 -9.79 19.23 1.34
CA GLU A 128 -8.88 20.38 1.29
C GLU A 128 -9.54 21.65 0.74
N SER A 129 -10.83 21.84 1.03
CA SER A 129 -11.59 23.02 0.61
C SER A 129 -12.11 23.83 1.80
N ASP A 130 -12.16 25.14 1.61
CA ASP A 130 -12.63 26.09 2.63
C ASP A 130 -14.06 26.56 2.32
N TRP A 131 -14.91 26.53 3.35
CA TRP A 131 -16.32 26.92 3.22
C TRP A 131 -16.71 27.96 4.25
N ALA A 132 -17.39 29.01 3.80
CA ALA A 132 -18.00 29.97 4.70
C ALA A 132 -19.09 29.29 5.54
N VAL A 133 -19.12 29.60 6.84
CA VAL A 133 -20.08 29.01 7.79
C VAL A 133 -21.12 30.08 8.15
N GLY A 134 -22.40 29.77 7.90
CA GLY A 134 -23.53 30.62 8.25
C GLY A 134 -24.13 30.31 9.61
N ALA A 135 -24.01 29.06 10.07
CA ALA A 135 -24.49 28.58 11.36
C ALA A 135 -23.72 27.33 11.80
N GLN A 136 -23.70 27.08 13.13
CA GLN A 136 -23.10 25.88 13.71
C GLN A 136 -24.08 25.22 14.70
N GLN A 137 -24.15 23.89 14.70
CA GLN A 137 -24.98 23.12 15.64
C GLN A 137 -24.25 21.87 16.12
N THR A 138 -24.29 21.59 17.42
CA THR A 138 -23.82 20.30 17.95
C THR A 138 -25.00 19.35 18.13
N VAL A 139 -24.97 18.19 17.48
CA VAL A 139 -26.01 17.16 17.56
C VAL A 139 -25.35 15.82 17.86
N ASN A 140 -25.78 15.15 18.93
CA ASN A 140 -25.25 13.86 19.38
C ASN A 140 -23.72 13.84 19.61
N GLY A 141 -23.12 14.99 19.93
CA GLY A 141 -21.68 15.13 20.16
C GLY A 141 -20.87 15.54 18.91
N ASP A 142 -21.49 15.53 17.73
CA ASP A 142 -20.86 15.96 16.48
C ASP A 142 -21.21 17.41 16.16
N THR A 143 -20.22 18.19 15.73
CA THR A 143 -20.42 19.57 15.28
C THR A 143 -20.80 19.59 13.80
N TRP A 144 -21.87 20.31 13.48
CA TRP A 144 -22.42 20.51 12.16
C TRP A 144 -22.31 21.98 11.76
N TYR A 145 -22.03 22.23 10.48
CA TYR A 145 -21.78 23.54 9.91
C TYR A 145 -22.71 23.76 8.72
N GLU A 146 -23.44 24.87 8.72
CA GLU A 146 -24.24 25.28 7.57
C GLU A 146 -23.36 26.07 6.59
N VAL A 147 -23.18 25.52 5.40
CA VAL A 147 -22.32 26.08 4.34
C VAL A 147 -23.11 26.67 3.17
N GLY A 148 -24.43 26.73 3.33
CA GLY A 148 -25.40 27.41 2.49
C GLY A 148 -26.80 26.97 2.89
N ALA A 149 -27.84 27.60 2.33
CA ALA A 149 -29.22 27.39 2.78
C ALA A 149 -29.60 25.89 2.82
N ASN A 150 -29.87 25.36 4.01
CA ASN A 150 -30.19 23.95 4.24
C ASN A 150 -29.12 22.95 3.77
N MET A 151 -27.85 23.37 3.75
CA MET A 151 -26.71 22.52 3.42
C MET A 151 -25.81 22.39 4.64
N TRP A 152 -25.98 21.28 5.35
CA TRP A 152 -25.23 20.98 6.57
C TRP A 152 -24.15 19.93 6.31
N ILE A 153 -22.98 20.16 6.88
CA ILE A 153 -21.85 19.23 6.83
C ILE A 153 -21.26 19.00 8.22
N THR A 154 -20.53 17.92 8.40
CA THR A 154 -19.76 17.63 9.62
C THR A 154 -18.42 16.98 9.23
N GLN A 155 -17.40 17.05 10.09
CA GLN A 155 -16.16 16.28 9.93
C GLN A 155 -16.22 14.92 10.66
N ALA A 156 -17.35 14.57 11.28
CA ALA A 156 -17.54 13.26 11.89
C ALA A 156 -17.48 12.14 10.85
N ALA A 157 -16.54 11.20 11.02
CA ALA A 157 -16.26 10.15 10.05
C ALA A 157 -17.47 9.24 9.73
N SER A 158 -18.39 9.08 10.69
CA SER A 158 -19.62 8.28 10.54
C SER A 158 -20.59 8.85 9.48
N PHE A 159 -20.48 10.12 9.13
CA PHE A 159 -21.36 10.82 8.18
C PHE A 159 -20.70 11.08 6.81
N ASN A 160 -19.44 10.69 6.63
CA ASN A 160 -18.67 11.02 5.44
C ASN A 160 -18.12 9.77 4.75
N PRO A 161 -17.73 9.86 3.47
CA PRO A 161 -17.02 8.78 2.80
C PRO A 161 -15.73 8.43 3.56
N ALA A 162 -15.45 7.13 3.68
CA ALA A 162 -14.19 6.68 4.27
C ALA A 162 -13.03 7.14 3.38
N VAL A 163 -12.04 7.78 3.99
CA VAL A 163 -10.77 8.11 3.33
C VAL A 163 -9.88 6.89 3.42
N TYR A 164 -9.59 6.28 2.27
CA TYR A 164 -8.61 5.21 2.19
C TYR A 164 -7.30 5.77 1.72
N GLN A 165 -6.21 5.33 2.35
CA GLN A 165 -4.87 5.62 1.87
C GLN A 165 -4.59 4.75 0.64
N ASP A 166 -3.83 5.31 -0.29
CA ASP A 166 -3.22 4.52 -1.35
C ASP A 166 -2.36 3.41 -0.72
N ILE A 167 -2.27 2.28 -1.41
CA ILE A 167 -1.38 1.19 -1.02
C ILE A 167 -0.26 1.07 -2.02
N THR A 168 0.96 0.86 -1.51
CA THR A 168 2.08 0.39 -2.31
C THR A 168 2.22 -1.11 -2.10
N LEU A 169 2.21 -1.87 -3.18
CA LEU A 169 2.28 -3.33 -3.10
C LEU A 169 3.68 -3.77 -2.67
N ALA A 170 3.80 -4.40 -1.51
CA ALA A 170 5.07 -4.88 -0.96
C ALA A 170 5.61 -6.16 -1.63
N GLN A 171 4.82 -6.76 -2.52
CA GLN A 171 5.16 -7.95 -3.29
C GLN A 171 4.35 -8.00 -4.60
N PRO A 172 4.77 -8.79 -5.60
CA PRO A 172 3.91 -9.10 -6.74
C PRO A 172 2.56 -9.61 -6.22
N THR A 173 1.48 -8.97 -6.63
CA THR A 173 0.17 -9.22 -6.02
C THR A 173 -0.85 -9.60 -7.08
N MET A 174 -1.46 -10.77 -6.95
CA MET A 174 -2.51 -11.24 -7.85
C MET A 174 -3.74 -10.33 -7.74
N LEU A 175 -4.24 -9.90 -8.89
CA LEU A 175 -5.52 -9.20 -8.99
C LEU A 175 -6.66 -10.22 -9.00
N TYR A 176 -7.62 -10.03 -8.11
CA TYR A 176 -8.81 -10.85 -7.98
C TYR A 176 -10.07 -10.09 -8.37
N THR A 177 -11.08 -10.84 -8.83
CA THR A 177 -12.48 -10.41 -8.76
C THR A 177 -13.12 -11.00 -7.51
N GLY A 178 -13.86 -10.19 -6.75
CA GLY A 178 -14.29 -10.56 -5.39
C GLY A 178 -13.13 -10.70 -4.39
N TYR A 179 -13.45 -11.05 -3.14
CA TYR A 179 -12.46 -11.22 -2.06
C TYR A 179 -12.78 -12.46 -1.20
N ASP A 180 -11.82 -12.91 -0.39
CA ASP A 180 -11.92 -14.07 0.50
C ASP A 180 -12.44 -15.35 -0.21
N ALA A 181 -13.53 -15.95 0.26
CA ALA A 181 -14.08 -17.19 -0.29
C ALA A 181 -14.69 -17.04 -1.69
N SER A 182 -15.10 -15.81 -2.07
CA SER A 182 -15.67 -15.54 -3.40
C SER A 182 -14.64 -15.09 -4.42
N ARG A 183 -13.35 -15.01 -4.05
CA ARG A 183 -12.32 -14.50 -4.95
C ARG A 183 -12.15 -15.41 -6.18
N GLN A 184 -11.92 -14.80 -7.33
CA GLN A 184 -11.52 -15.50 -8.55
C GLN A 184 -10.32 -14.78 -9.14
N SER A 185 -9.23 -15.52 -9.39
CA SER A 185 -8.01 -14.96 -9.97
C SER A 185 -8.30 -14.42 -11.36
N THR A 186 -7.80 -13.23 -11.66
CA THR A 186 -7.86 -12.68 -13.02
C THR A 186 -6.72 -13.18 -13.91
N GLY A 187 -5.74 -13.90 -13.35
CA GLY A 187 -4.47 -14.23 -14.00
C GLY A 187 -3.51 -13.04 -14.14
N ARG A 188 -3.92 -11.83 -13.74
CA ARG A 188 -3.07 -10.64 -13.78
C ARG A 188 -2.36 -10.44 -12.45
N THR A 189 -1.03 -10.42 -12.48
CA THR A 189 -0.21 -10.02 -11.33
C THR A 189 0.17 -8.55 -11.46
N LEU A 190 -0.01 -7.79 -10.38
CA LEU A 190 0.37 -6.39 -10.29
C LEU A 190 1.80 -6.28 -9.80
N ALA A 191 2.53 -5.32 -10.37
CA ALA A 191 3.93 -5.11 -10.06
C ALA A 191 4.13 -4.70 -8.60
N MET A 192 5.13 -5.28 -7.95
CA MET A 192 5.62 -4.78 -6.67
C MET A 192 6.04 -3.31 -6.80
N GLY A 193 5.81 -2.52 -5.74
CA GLY A 193 6.14 -1.09 -5.70
C GLY A 193 5.15 -0.23 -6.48
N SER A 194 4.19 -0.81 -7.20
CA SER A 194 3.09 -0.04 -7.77
C SER A 194 2.15 0.45 -6.68
N THR A 195 1.69 1.69 -6.85
CA THR A 195 0.77 2.36 -5.93
C THR A 195 -0.63 2.36 -6.51
N TRP A 196 -1.61 2.03 -5.70
CA TRP A 196 -3.02 1.93 -6.10
C TRP A 196 -3.93 2.69 -5.15
N VAL A 197 -4.85 3.44 -5.74
CA VAL A 197 -5.94 4.10 -5.01
C VAL A 197 -6.86 3.03 -4.44
N VAL A 198 -7.06 3.08 -3.13
CA VAL A 198 -8.00 2.18 -2.45
C VAL A 198 -9.37 2.83 -2.36
N THR A 199 -10.39 2.04 -2.65
CA THR A 199 -11.80 2.48 -2.62
C THR A 199 -12.61 1.79 -1.54
N LYS A 200 -12.16 0.61 -1.08
CA LYS A 200 -12.71 -0.15 0.05
C LYS A 200 -11.64 -1.04 0.68
N THR A 201 -11.80 -1.34 1.96
CA THR A 201 -11.04 -2.39 2.65
C THR A 201 -11.97 -3.42 3.29
N ALA A 202 -11.51 -4.67 3.37
CA ALA A 202 -12.21 -5.72 4.10
C ALA A 202 -11.21 -6.56 4.90
N GLN A 203 -11.55 -6.85 6.16
CA GLN A 203 -10.77 -7.74 7.03
C GLN A 203 -11.54 -9.05 7.18
N VAL A 204 -10.99 -10.15 6.66
CA VAL A 204 -11.65 -11.47 6.70
C VAL A 204 -10.61 -12.54 6.99
N ASN A 205 -10.87 -13.39 8.00
CA ASN A 205 -9.99 -14.51 8.37
C ASN A 205 -8.50 -14.13 8.60
N GLY A 206 -8.25 -12.93 9.15
CA GLY A 206 -6.90 -12.43 9.39
C GLY A 206 -6.19 -11.86 8.15
N ALA A 207 -6.85 -11.84 6.99
CA ALA A 207 -6.35 -11.22 5.78
C ALA A 207 -6.98 -9.85 5.53
N THR A 208 -6.15 -8.90 5.10
CA THR A 208 -6.61 -7.59 4.65
C THR A 208 -6.78 -7.59 3.13
N TRP A 209 -7.95 -7.17 2.69
CA TRP A 209 -8.32 -7.02 1.29
C TRP A 209 -8.49 -5.55 0.95
N TYR A 210 -7.97 -5.14 -0.20
CA TYR A 210 -8.05 -3.77 -0.71
C TYR A 210 -8.71 -3.77 -2.07
N GLN A 211 -9.77 -2.98 -2.22
CA GLN A 211 -10.41 -2.75 -3.51
C GLN A 211 -9.70 -1.61 -4.24
N ILE A 212 -9.08 -1.91 -5.36
CA ILE A 212 -8.27 -0.96 -6.17
C ILE A 212 -8.92 -0.57 -7.49
N GLY A 213 -10.14 -1.05 -7.73
CA GLY A 213 -10.97 -0.76 -8.90
C GLY A 213 -12.33 -1.44 -8.76
N ASP A 214 -13.23 -1.22 -9.71
CA ASP A 214 -14.56 -1.84 -9.63
C ASP A 214 -14.46 -3.37 -9.64
N ASN A 215 -14.98 -3.99 -8.58
CA ASN A 215 -14.80 -5.41 -8.25
C ASN A 215 -13.36 -5.96 -8.41
N GLN A 216 -12.34 -5.12 -8.23
CA GLN A 216 -10.93 -5.46 -8.36
C GLN A 216 -10.27 -5.42 -6.99
N TRP A 217 -9.84 -6.58 -6.52
CA TRP A 217 -9.36 -6.77 -5.15
C TRP A 217 -7.95 -7.35 -5.14
N VAL A 218 -7.17 -6.90 -4.16
CA VAL A 218 -5.83 -7.41 -3.89
C VAL A 218 -5.66 -7.71 -2.41
N THR A 219 -4.79 -8.65 -2.08
CA THR A 219 -4.36 -8.95 -0.72
C THR A 219 -2.86 -9.25 -0.71
N MET A 220 -2.16 -8.75 0.30
CA MET A 220 -0.73 -9.05 0.52
C MET A 220 -0.55 -10.19 1.54
N THR A 221 -1.62 -10.89 1.92
CA THR A 221 -1.53 -12.05 2.81
C THR A 221 -1.00 -13.26 2.03
N ASP A 222 0.17 -13.76 2.41
CA ASP A 222 0.95 -14.77 1.67
C ASP A 222 0.16 -16.04 1.32
N SER A 223 -0.63 -16.58 2.25
CA SER A 223 -1.45 -17.78 2.02
C SER A 223 -2.56 -17.60 0.96
N LEU A 224 -2.92 -16.35 0.66
CA LEU A 224 -3.95 -15.97 -0.31
C LEU A 224 -3.36 -15.29 -1.56
N ASN A 225 -2.06 -14.99 -1.52
CA ASN A 225 -1.26 -14.46 -2.62
C ASN A 225 0.02 -15.29 -2.78
N PRO A 226 -0.09 -16.61 -3.08
CA PRO A 226 1.09 -17.45 -3.25
C PRO A 226 1.93 -16.91 -4.42
N ALA A 227 3.24 -16.81 -4.22
CA ALA A 227 4.17 -16.41 -5.26
C ALA A 227 4.04 -17.39 -6.44
N PRO A 228 3.71 -16.92 -7.66
CA PRO A 228 3.54 -17.82 -8.79
C PRO A 228 4.90 -18.39 -9.24
N ASP A 229 4.88 -19.61 -9.78
CA ASP A 229 6.00 -20.27 -10.46
C ASP A 229 6.43 -19.52 -11.75
N HIS A 230 5.52 -18.74 -12.30
CA HIS A 230 5.72 -17.84 -13.43
C HIS A 230 5.03 -16.47 -13.21
N PHE A 231 5.73 -15.38 -13.52
CA PHE A 231 5.23 -14.03 -13.29
C PHE A 231 4.62 -13.45 -14.55
N ASP A 232 3.33 -13.63 -14.79
CA ASP A 232 2.67 -12.94 -15.91
C ASP A 232 2.55 -11.43 -15.61
N ASN A 233 3.02 -10.60 -16.55
CA ASN A 233 3.04 -9.12 -16.50
C ASN A 233 4.00 -8.47 -15.50
N ALA A 234 5.16 -9.10 -15.25
CA ALA A 234 6.27 -8.47 -14.54
C ALA A 234 6.86 -7.32 -15.37
N VAL A 235 6.17 -6.18 -15.47
CA VAL A 235 6.68 -4.98 -16.15
C VAL A 235 7.86 -4.42 -15.35
N MET A 236 9.02 -5.00 -15.58
CA MET A 236 10.31 -4.54 -15.09
C MET A 236 11.23 -4.33 -16.28
N THR A 237 12.12 -3.35 -16.17
CA THR A 237 13.17 -3.18 -17.16
C THR A 237 14.38 -3.99 -16.74
N ILE A 238 14.88 -4.83 -17.62
CA ILE A 238 16.21 -5.44 -17.46
C ILE A 238 17.24 -4.67 -18.25
N THR A 239 18.48 -4.62 -17.76
CA THR A 239 19.65 -4.10 -18.49
C THR A 239 20.63 -5.25 -18.73
N VAL A 240 21.14 -5.34 -19.95
CA VAL A 240 22.20 -6.30 -20.32
C VAL A 240 23.55 -5.74 -19.89
N ASN A 241 24.16 -6.31 -18.85
CA ASN A 241 25.45 -5.87 -18.31
C ASN A 241 26.63 -6.76 -18.72
N SER A 242 26.38 -7.89 -19.39
CA SER A 242 27.43 -8.67 -20.04
C SER A 242 28.00 -7.90 -21.23
N GLN A 243 29.33 -7.70 -21.26
CA GLN A 243 30.03 -7.08 -22.40
C GLN A 243 29.89 -7.89 -23.70
N GLN A 244 29.58 -9.19 -23.59
CA GLN A 244 29.33 -10.09 -24.72
C GLN A 244 27.86 -10.08 -25.16
N GLY A 245 27.01 -9.23 -24.57
CA GLY A 245 25.57 -9.27 -24.78
C GLY A 245 24.89 -10.43 -24.04
N ALA A 246 23.59 -10.63 -24.32
CA ALA A 246 22.79 -11.72 -23.75
C ALA A 246 22.01 -12.48 -24.82
N SER A 247 22.19 -13.81 -24.86
CA SER A 247 21.47 -14.69 -25.79
C SER A 247 19.99 -14.76 -25.47
N VAL A 248 19.16 -14.69 -26.51
CA VAL A 248 17.71 -14.81 -26.43
C VAL A 248 17.27 -16.09 -27.12
N TYR A 249 16.34 -16.79 -26.50
CA TYR A 249 15.88 -18.11 -26.89
C TYR A 249 14.38 -18.12 -27.15
N ASN A 250 13.92 -19.05 -28.00
CA ASN A 250 12.50 -19.24 -28.30
C ASN A 250 11.68 -19.94 -27.20
N SER A 251 12.33 -20.32 -26.10
CA SER A 251 11.72 -20.97 -24.93
C SER A 251 12.68 -20.84 -23.76
N TYR A 252 12.14 -20.82 -22.54
CA TYR A 252 12.93 -20.93 -21.31
C TYR A 252 13.19 -22.38 -20.92
N GLN A 253 12.48 -23.36 -21.51
CA GLN A 253 12.64 -24.78 -21.19
C GLN A 253 13.77 -25.46 -21.99
N ALA A 254 14.12 -26.70 -21.61
CA ALA A 254 15.09 -27.52 -22.35
C ALA A 254 14.67 -27.73 -23.81
N GLY A 255 15.65 -27.86 -24.72
CA GLY A 255 15.42 -27.93 -26.18
C GLY A 255 15.25 -26.55 -26.87
N ARG A 256 15.43 -25.46 -26.12
CA ARG A 256 15.46 -24.08 -26.61
C ARG A 256 16.51 -23.84 -27.70
N THR A 257 16.19 -22.97 -28.65
CA THR A 257 17.08 -22.51 -29.73
C THR A 257 17.33 -21.02 -29.59
N GLN A 258 18.59 -20.59 -29.73
CA GLN A 258 18.92 -19.16 -29.73
C GLN A 258 18.33 -18.49 -30.98
N VAL A 259 17.58 -17.41 -30.79
CA VAL A 259 16.89 -16.66 -31.85
C VAL A 259 17.47 -15.26 -32.08
N LYS A 260 18.11 -14.66 -31.08
CA LYS A 260 18.84 -13.40 -31.22
C LYS A 260 19.81 -13.18 -30.07
N GLU A 261 20.47 -12.03 -30.08
CA GLU A 261 21.33 -11.54 -29.01
C GLU A 261 20.96 -10.09 -28.67
N LEU A 262 20.91 -9.77 -27.38
CA LEU A 262 20.67 -8.43 -26.88
C LEU A 262 22.03 -7.74 -26.64
N PRO A 263 22.27 -6.54 -27.17
CA PRO A 263 23.54 -5.84 -27.00
C PRO A 263 23.83 -5.43 -25.55
N PHE A 264 25.11 -5.32 -25.18
CA PHE A 264 25.55 -4.70 -23.94
C PHE A 264 24.96 -3.29 -23.75
N GLY A 265 24.50 -3.00 -22.54
CA GLY A 265 23.86 -1.75 -22.15
C GLY A 265 22.41 -1.59 -22.63
N SER A 266 21.88 -2.53 -23.43
CA SER A 266 20.49 -2.45 -23.89
C SER A 266 19.50 -2.72 -22.76
N GLN A 267 18.36 -2.03 -22.81
CA GLN A 267 17.29 -2.14 -21.84
C GLN A 267 16.04 -2.73 -22.46
N TRP A 268 15.40 -3.68 -21.76
CA TRP A 268 14.25 -4.41 -22.27
C TRP A 268 13.17 -4.50 -21.21
N GLN A 269 11.93 -4.24 -21.63
CA GLN A 269 10.79 -4.56 -20.79
C GLN A 269 10.62 -6.08 -20.73
N VAL A 270 10.57 -6.57 -19.51
CA VAL A 270 10.16 -7.92 -19.22
C VAL A 270 8.64 -7.93 -19.15
N THR A 271 8.01 -8.90 -19.79
CA THR A 271 6.56 -9.12 -19.68
C THR A 271 6.25 -10.33 -18.85
N ARG A 272 7.21 -11.24 -18.68
CA ARG A 272 7.07 -12.44 -17.85
C ARG A 272 8.39 -12.89 -17.27
N GLN A 273 8.38 -13.48 -16.07
CA GLN A 273 9.51 -14.26 -15.55
C GLN A 273 9.12 -15.73 -15.42
N ALA A 274 10.06 -16.65 -15.59
CA ALA A 274 9.82 -18.08 -15.47
C ALA A 274 11.05 -18.82 -14.92
N VAL A 275 10.80 -19.84 -14.10
CA VAL A 275 11.82 -20.82 -13.71
C VAL A 275 11.66 -22.04 -14.61
N ALA A 276 12.74 -22.48 -15.24
CA ALA A 276 12.75 -23.67 -16.09
C ALA A 276 12.87 -24.96 -15.25
N ASP A 277 12.66 -26.13 -15.87
CA ASP A 277 12.72 -27.43 -15.17
C ASP A 277 14.12 -27.73 -14.60
N ASP A 278 15.16 -27.12 -15.16
CA ASP A 278 16.54 -27.16 -14.66
C ASP A 278 16.80 -26.17 -13.50
N GLY A 279 15.76 -25.47 -13.04
CA GLY A 279 15.80 -24.47 -11.97
C GLY A 279 16.36 -23.11 -12.39
N SER A 280 16.73 -22.90 -13.65
CA SER A 280 17.26 -21.60 -14.09
C SER A 280 16.15 -20.54 -14.25
N LEU A 281 16.44 -19.29 -13.88
CA LEU A 281 15.52 -18.16 -14.01
C LEU A 281 15.62 -17.47 -15.39
N TRP A 282 14.48 -17.09 -15.95
CA TRP A 282 14.34 -16.52 -17.27
C TRP A 282 13.39 -15.31 -17.30
N TYR A 283 13.69 -14.38 -18.21
CA TYR A 283 12.91 -13.16 -18.45
C TYR A 283 12.41 -13.14 -19.90
N GLN A 284 11.10 -12.98 -20.09
CA GLN A 284 10.48 -12.84 -21.39
C GLN A 284 10.62 -11.40 -21.86
N VAL A 285 11.29 -11.20 -22.99
CA VAL A 285 11.57 -9.89 -23.60
C VAL A 285 10.75 -9.64 -24.88
N GLY A 286 9.82 -10.56 -25.21
CA GLY A 286 8.80 -10.36 -26.23
C GLY A 286 8.31 -11.67 -26.86
N GLY A 287 6.99 -11.92 -26.92
CA GLY A 287 6.46 -13.19 -27.45
C GLY A 287 7.16 -14.41 -26.84
N ASP A 288 7.58 -15.38 -27.64
CA ASP A 288 8.34 -16.54 -27.15
C ASP A 288 9.84 -16.26 -26.94
N GLN A 289 10.25 -15.01 -26.72
CA GLN A 289 11.66 -14.64 -26.58
C GLN A 289 12.07 -14.51 -25.12
N TRP A 290 13.02 -15.33 -24.70
CA TRP A 290 13.45 -15.49 -23.32
C TRP A 290 14.94 -15.28 -23.19
N VAL A 291 15.37 -14.51 -22.19
CA VAL A 291 16.77 -14.34 -21.81
C VAL A 291 16.99 -14.94 -20.42
N SER A 292 18.11 -15.63 -20.23
CA SER A 292 18.46 -16.19 -18.93
C SER A 292 18.90 -15.08 -17.98
N ALA A 293 18.49 -15.15 -16.71
CA ALA A 293 18.98 -14.26 -15.65
C ALA A 293 20.51 -14.35 -15.48
N ASN A 294 21.11 -15.51 -15.79
CA ASN A 294 22.55 -15.73 -15.73
C ASN A 294 23.31 -15.11 -16.91
N GLY A 295 22.60 -14.54 -17.90
CA GLY A 295 23.18 -13.89 -19.08
C GLY A 295 23.81 -12.51 -18.81
N GLY A 296 24.24 -12.24 -17.57
CA GLY A 296 24.71 -10.93 -17.15
C GLY A 296 23.59 -9.87 -17.17
N ILE A 297 22.40 -10.25 -16.68
CA ILE A 297 21.23 -9.37 -16.63
C ILE A 297 21.12 -8.72 -15.25
N THR A 298 20.91 -7.40 -15.21
CA THR A 298 20.45 -6.70 -14.00
C THR A 298 19.01 -6.30 -14.15
N THR A 299 18.23 -6.48 -13.09
CA THR A 299 16.82 -6.11 -13.04
C THR A 299 16.68 -4.72 -12.44
N GLY A 300 15.99 -3.80 -13.11
CA GLY A 300 15.48 -2.57 -12.51
C GLY A 300 14.25 -2.80 -11.61
N ALA A 301 14.14 -4.01 -11.04
CA ALA A 301 13.07 -4.38 -10.13
C ALA A 301 13.27 -3.66 -8.78
N ILE A 302 12.19 -3.11 -8.24
CA ILE A 302 12.19 -2.51 -6.91
C ILE A 302 12.01 -3.63 -5.90
N TYR A 303 13.07 -3.98 -5.19
CA TYR A 303 13.02 -4.86 -4.02
C TYR A 303 12.78 -4.02 -2.76
N PRO A 304 12.25 -4.60 -1.66
CA PRO A 304 12.31 -3.91 -0.37
C PRO A 304 13.76 -3.50 -0.10
N GLU A 305 13.99 -2.28 0.38
CA GLU A 305 15.34 -1.85 0.76
C GLU A 305 15.93 -2.74 1.86
N THR A 306 15.07 -3.36 2.66
CA THR A 306 15.47 -4.31 3.69
C THR A 306 14.53 -5.51 3.70
N ALA A 307 15.06 -6.71 3.90
CA ALA A 307 14.27 -7.91 4.12
C ALA A 307 15.02 -8.87 5.04
N SER A 308 14.28 -9.65 5.83
CA SER A 308 14.85 -10.66 6.72
C SER A 308 13.87 -11.81 6.89
N LEU A 309 14.40 -13.03 6.93
CA LEU A 309 13.68 -14.25 7.22
C LEU A 309 13.88 -14.60 8.68
N THR A 310 12.77 -14.74 9.40
CA THR A 310 12.76 -15.23 10.78
C THR A 310 12.50 -16.74 10.78
N GLY A 311 13.19 -17.49 11.64
CA GLY A 311 12.95 -18.92 11.83
C GLY A 311 13.77 -19.87 10.96
N VAL A 312 14.73 -19.37 10.15
CA VAL A 312 15.73 -20.24 9.51
C VAL A 312 16.60 -20.86 10.61
N PRO A 313 16.63 -22.20 10.75
CA PRO A 313 17.35 -22.82 11.86
C PRO A 313 18.86 -22.70 11.64
N LEU A 314 19.59 -22.30 12.67
CA LEU A 314 21.05 -22.36 12.68
C LEU A 314 21.50 -23.77 13.10
N ILE A 315 22.29 -24.42 12.25
CA ILE A 315 22.80 -25.78 12.46
C ILE A 315 24.31 -25.76 12.28
N ALA A 316 25.05 -26.13 13.33
CA ALA A 316 26.49 -26.34 13.25
C ALA A 316 26.80 -27.60 12.42
N GLN A 317 27.86 -27.58 11.60
CA GLN A 317 28.30 -28.78 10.88
C GLN A 317 29.01 -29.78 11.81
N LEU A 318 29.75 -29.28 12.78
CA LEU A 318 30.51 -30.06 13.76
C LEU A 318 29.65 -30.62 14.89
N PRO A 319 30.07 -31.72 15.54
CA PRO A 319 31.27 -32.52 15.24
C PRO A 319 31.11 -33.52 14.07
N GLU A 320 29.88 -33.77 13.62
CA GLU A 320 29.56 -34.90 12.75
C GLU A 320 30.12 -34.76 11.34
N LEU A 321 30.16 -33.53 10.80
CA LEU A 321 30.58 -33.26 9.42
C LEU A 321 31.69 -32.21 9.36
N PRO A 322 32.96 -32.57 9.65
CA PRO A 322 34.09 -31.66 9.57
C PRO A 322 34.24 -30.92 8.24
N ASN A 323 33.79 -31.51 7.13
CA ASN A 323 33.80 -30.89 5.80
C ASN A 323 32.40 -30.81 5.16
N GLY A 324 31.31 -30.86 5.93
CA GLY A 324 29.94 -30.85 5.39
C GLY A 324 29.25 -29.50 5.37
N CYS A 325 29.97 -28.40 5.10
CA CYS A 325 29.39 -27.06 5.15
C CYS A 325 28.22 -26.89 4.17
N GLU A 326 28.33 -27.40 2.94
CA GLU A 326 27.33 -27.30 1.89
C GLU A 326 26.03 -28.01 2.27
N ILE A 327 26.14 -29.27 2.68
CA ILE A 327 24.96 -30.07 3.00
C ILE A 327 24.31 -29.61 4.31
N THR A 328 25.10 -29.09 5.26
CA THR A 328 24.57 -28.48 6.48
C THR A 328 23.81 -27.19 6.15
N ALA A 329 24.34 -26.35 5.27
CA ALA A 329 23.66 -25.14 4.79
C ALA A 329 22.36 -25.48 4.03
N VAL A 330 22.39 -26.47 3.14
CA VAL A 330 21.18 -26.98 2.47
C VAL A 330 20.17 -27.56 3.47
N THR A 331 20.63 -28.23 4.53
CA THR A 331 19.74 -28.72 5.60
C THR A 331 19.01 -27.58 6.29
N MET A 332 19.69 -26.47 6.60
CA MET A 332 19.06 -25.28 7.19
C MET A 332 17.98 -24.70 6.25
N MET A 333 18.30 -24.57 4.95
CA MET A 333 17.37 -24.11 3.93
C MET A 333 16.15 -25.03 3.79
N LEU A 334 16.35 -26.35 3.71
CA LEU A 334 15.27 -27.33 3.56
C LEU A 334 14.37 -27.43 4.80
N ARG A 335 14.93 -27.33 6.01
CA ARG A 335 14.11 -27.24 7.23
C ARG A 335 13.25 -26.00 7.25
N TYR A 336 13.77 -24.87 6.77
CA TYR A 336 12.96 -23.66 6.62
C TYR A 336 11.84 -23.83 5.57
N ALA A 337 12.09 -24.62 4.52
CA ALA A 337 11.06 -25.04 3.55
C ALA A 337 9.97 -25.96 4.15
N GLY A 338 10.13 -26.40 5.41
CA GLY A 338 9.21 -27.30 6.10
C GLY A 338 9.57 -28.78 5.99
N ALA A 339 10.71 -29.14 5.41
CA ALA A 339 11.15 -30.52 5.32
C ALA A 339 11.72 -31.03 6.66
N ASP A 340 11.30 -32.22 7.09
CA ASP A 340 11.87 -32.90 8.25
C ASP A 340 13.12 -33.70 7.83
N VAL A 341 14.26 -33.01 7.77
CA VAL A 341 15.54 -33.55 7.28
C VAL A 341 16.66 -33.35 8.30
N ASP A 342 17.66 -34.23 8.27
CA ASP A 342 18.86 -34.17 9.11
C ASP A 342 20.13 -34.05 8.26
N LYS A 343 21.12 -33.29 8.76
CA LYS A 343 22.36 -33.03 8.02
C LYS A 343 23.16 -34.29 7.72
N VAL A 344 23.19 -35.27 8.63
CA VAL A 344 23.94 -36.52 8.45
C VAL A 344 23.20 -37.43 7.47
N ALA A 345 21.87 -37.50 7.57
CA ALA A 345 21.05 -38.23 6.61
C ALA A 345 21.21 -37.66 5.19
N LEU A 346 21.15 -36.33 5.04
CA LEU A 346 21.36 -35.67 3.75
C LEU A 346 22.79 -35.82 3.24
N ALA A 347 23.80 -35.86 4.12
CA ALA A 347 25.19 -36.13 3.73
C ALA A 347 25.38 -37.54 3.17
N HIS A 348 24.61 -38.53 3.64
CA HIS A 348 24.59 -39.88 3.04
C HIS A 348 23.83 -39.93 1.72
N GLU A 349 22.82 -39.08 1.54
CA GLU A 349 21.98 -39.06 0.34
C GLU A 349 22.57 -38.24 -0.82
N MET A 350 23.34 -37.18 -0.52
CA MET A 350 23.87 -36.30 -1.55
C MET A 350 24.74 -37.06 -2.57
N PRO A 351 24.70 -36.71 -3.87
CA PRO A 351 25.49 -37.39 -4.88
C PRO A 351 26.99 -37.35 -4.57
N ARG A 352 27.74 -38.33 -5.08
CA ARG A 352 29.19 -38.48 -4.90
C ARG A 352 29.86 -38.52 -6.27
N SER A 353 30.92 -37.74 -6.46
CA SER A 353 31.64 -37.67 -7.74
C SER A 353 33.04 -37.08 -7.55
N SER A 354 33.93 -37.29 -8.51
CA SER A 354 35.18 -36.52 -8.60
C SER A 354 34.98 -35.12 -9.22
N ASP A 355 33.84 -34.87 -9.86
CA ASP A 355 33.44 -33.55 -10.38
C ASP A 355 32.41 -32.92 -9.42
N PRO A 356 32.72 -31.75 -8.81
CA PRO A 356 31.83 -31.10 -7.85
C PRO A 356 30.49 -30.65 -8.45
N ASN A 357 30.37 -30.51 -9.78
CA ASN A 357 29.08 -30.24 -10.43
C ASN A 357 28.19 -31.49 -10.58
N GLN A 358 28.74 -32.68 -10.32
CA GLN A 358 28.01 -33.96 -10.42
C GLN A 358 27.84 -34.66 -9.06
N GLY A 359 28.59 -34.25 -8.03
CA GLY A 359 28.47 -34.77 -6.68
C GLY A 359 29.59 -34.29 -5.77
N TYR A 360 29.50 -34.63 -4.49
CA TYR A 360 30.48 -34.24 -3.47
C TYR A 360 31.81 -34.96 -3.69
N VAL A 361 32.89 -34.20 -3.66
CA VAL A 361 34.28 -34.65 -3.86
C VAL A 361 34.94 -34.92 -2.50
N GLY A 362 35.55 -36.10 -2.34
CA GLY A 362 36.16 -36.52 -1.07
C GLY A 362 35.12 -36.96 -0.04
N ASP A 363 35.45 -37.04 1.25
CA ASP A 363 34.55 -37.51 2.31
C ASP A 363 34.21 -36.39 3.33
N PRO A 364 32.91 -36.06 3.56
CA PRO A 364 32.55 -34.96 4.47
C PRO A 364 32.82 -35.27 5.95
N TRP A 365 33.07 -36.54 6.30
CA TRP A 365 33.36 -37.00 7.66
C TRP A 365 34.86 -36.93 8.01
N ASP A 366 35.75 -36.77 7.02
CA ASP A 366 37.21 -36.77 7.24
C ASP A 366 37.95 -35.69 6.43
N ALA A 367 39.28 -35.65 6.57
CA ALA A 367 40.14 -34.63 5.98
C ALA A 367 40.24 -34.68 4.44
N SER A 368 39.64 -35.66 3.78
CA SER A 368 39.61 -35.76 2.32
C SER A 368 38.49 -34.96 1.67
N GLY A 369 37.47 -34.52 2.43
CA GLY A 369 36.34 -33.75 1.93
C GLY A 369 36.75 -32.43 1.29
N VAL A 370 36.09 -32.08 0.18
CA VAL A 370 36.41 -30.88 -0.59
C VAL A 370 35.20 -29.96 -0.74
N THR A 371 34.23 -30.33 -1.58
CA THR A 371 33.02 -29.52 -1.85
C THR A 371 32.02 -30.28 -2.74
N ILE A 372 30.83 -29.71 -2.87
CA ILE A 372 29.80 -30.03 -3.88
C ILE A 372 29.22 -28.70 -4.39
N PHE A 373 28.84 -28.61 -5.66
CA PHE A 373 28.28 -27.38 -6.25
C PHE A 373 26.77 -27.48 -6.51
N PRO A 374 26.08 -26.32 -6.68
CA PRO A 374 24.64 -26.27 -6.88
C PRO A 374 24.05 -27.28 -7.88
N PRO A 375 24.63 -27.50 -9.09
CA PRO A 375 24.02 -28.41 -10.06
C PRO A 375 23.82 -29.84 -9.54
N ALA A 376 24.74 -30.34 -8.71
CA ALA A 376 24.66 -31.68 -8.13
C ALA A 376 23.60 -31.78 -7.02
N LEU A 377 23.25 -30.66 -6.38
CA LEU A 377 22.29 -30.61 -5.28
C LEU A 377 20.85 -30.38 -5.76
N MET A 378 20.64 -29.96 -7.01
CA MET A 378 19.32 -29.63 -7.56
C MET A 378 18.29 -30.74 -7.34
N GLY A 379 18.62 -31.98 -7.67
CA GLY A 379 17.71 -33.12 -7.50
C GLY A 379 17.36 -33.40 -6.03
N LEU A 380 18.33 -33.25 -5.13
CA LEU A 380 18.13 -33.43 -3.69
C LEU A 380 17.23 -32.32 -3.12
N VAL A 381 17.49 -31.07 -3.48
CA VAL A 381 16.70 -29.92 -3.03
C VAL A 381 15.27 -30.02 -3.58
N GLN A 382 15.12 -30.31 -4.87
CA GLN A 382 13.83 -30.53 -5.54
C GLN A 382 13.01 -31.62 -4.84
N LYS A 383 13.65 -32.72 -4.40
CA LYS A 383 12.99 -33.82 -3.70
C LYS A 383 12.34 -33.38 -2.38
N TYR A 384 13.01 -32.50 -1.62
CA TYR A 384 12.57 -32.13 -0.27
C TYR A 384 11.80 -30.80 -0.21
N ALA A 385 12.06 -29.87 -1.12
CA ALA A 385 11.39 -28.57 -1.20
C ALA A 385 10.26 -28.51 -2.26
N GLY A 386 10.17 -29.50 -3.16
CA GLY A 386 9.19 -29.51 -4.25
C GLY A 386 9.55 -28.62 -5.44
N ASN A 387 10.60 -27.80 -5.32
CA ASN A 387 11.27 -27.03 -6.36
C ASN A 387 12.76 -26.86 -6.01
N ALA A 388 13.59 -26.48 -6.97
CA ALA A 388 14.99 -26.10 -6.76
C ALA A 388 15.39 -25.06 -7.80
N ILE A 389 16.26 -24.12 -7.42
CA ILE A 389 16.74 -23.05 -8.28
C ILE A 389 18.26 -22.95 -8.16
N ASP A 390 18.96 -23.22 -9.26
CA ASP A 390 20.39 -22.93 -9.38
C ASP A 390 20.55 -21.44 -9.70
N MET A 391 21.08 -20.70 -8.74
CA MET A 391 21.30 -19.25 -8.82
C MET A 391 22.73 -18.92 -9.26
N THR A 392 23.51 -19.91 -9.67
CA THR A 392 24.91 -19.73 -10.07
C THR A 392 25.05 -18.72 -11.21
N GLY A 393 25.85 -17.68 -10.99
CA GLY A 393 26.08 -16.63 -11.99
C GLY A 393 25.06 -15.49 -11.97
N MET A 394 24.05 -15.54 -11.09
CA MET A 394 23.09 -14.44 -10.92
C MET A 394 23.69 -13.26 -10.16
N SER A 395 23.11 -12.07 -10.36
CA SER A 395 23.45 -10.89 -9.57
C SER A 395 22.84 -10.96 -8.16
N PHE A 396 23.25 -10.04 -7.28
CA PHE A 396 22.69 -9.92 -5.93
C PHE A 396 21.18 -9.63 -5.93
N ASP A 397 20.62 -9.13 -7.03
CA ASP A 397 19.17 -8.95 -7.17
C ASP A 397 18.42 -10.28 -7.07
N ALA A 398 19.01 -11.41 -7.48
CA ALA A 398 18.39 -12.71 -7.31
C ALA A 398 18.30 -13.11 -5.83
N ILE A 399 19.28 -12.74 -5.01
CA ILE A 399 19.22 -12.90 -3.55
C ILE A 399 18.13 -11.99 -2.97
N ARG A 400 18.05 -10.73 -3.41
CA ARG A 400 16.99 -9.81 -2.99
C ARG A 400 15.61 -10.34 -3.34
N TYR A 401 15.49 -10.97 -4.49
CA TYR A 401 14.27 -11.60 -4.94
C TYR A 401 13.87 -12.80 -4.07
N GLN A 402 14.78 -13.75 -3.82
CA GLN A 402 14.48 -14.91 -2.98
C GLN A 402 14.11 -14.49 -1.56
N ILE A 403 14.92 -13.64 -0.93
CA ILE A 403 14.74 -13.23 0.47
C ILE A 403 13.60 -12.24 0.63
N GLY A 404 13.57 -11.20 -0.20
CA GLY A 404 12.64 -10.08 -0.09
C GLY A 404 11.23 -10.43 -0.56
N ILE A 405 11.13 -11.23 -1.63
CA ILE A 405 9.86 -11.48 -2.32
C ILE A 405 9.35 -12.87 -2.01
N ARG A 406 10.11 -13.90 -2.35
CA ARG A 406 9.62 -15.27 -2.21
C ARG A 406 9.60 -15.70 -0.74
N LYS A 407 10.41 -15.06 0.10
CA LYS A 407 10.70 -15.47 1.47
C LYS A 407 11.46 -16.79 1.56
N HIS A 408 12.41 -17.03 0.65
CA HIS A 408 13.24 -18.23 0.62
C HIS A 408 14.70 -17.91 0.96
N PRO A 409 15.34 -18.66 1.87
CA PRO A 409 16.77 -18.53 2.13
C PRO A 409 17.59 -18.96 0.91
N VAL A 410 18.81 -18.45 0.80
CA VAL A 410 19.73 -18.77 -0.30
C VAL A 410 21.00 -19.35 0.28
N VAL A 411 21.39 -20.56 -0.13
CA VAL A 411 22.71 -21.10 0.17
C VAL A 411 23.70 -20.54 -0.84
N ALA A 412 24.76 -19.88 -0.38
CA ALA A 412 25.78 -19.27 -1.23
C ALA A 412 27.18 -19.77 -0.85
N TRP A 413 28.01 -20.01 -1.87
CA TRP A 413 29.40 -20.41 -1.68
C TRP A 413 30.30 -19.18 -1.56
N GLN A 414 31.20 -19.18 -0.59
CA GLN A 414 32.12 -18.12 -0.25
C GLN A 414 33.52 -18.70 0.03
N THR A 415 34.55 -17.87 -0.07
CA THR A 415 35.90 -18.17 0.42
C THR A 415 36.04 -17.60 1.83
N LEU A 416 35.90 -18.44 2.86
CA LEU A 416 35.88 -18.02 4.27
C LEU A 416 36.71 -18.96 5.14
N HIS A 417 37.13 -18.49 6.31
CA HIS A 417 37.87 -19.28 7.32
C HIS A 417 39.19 -19.91 6.84
N GLY A 418 39.74 -19.40 5.74
CA GLY A 418 40.91 -19.99 5.08
C GLY A 418 40.60 -21.21 4.21
N PHE A 419 39.32 -21.54 4.04
CA PHE A 419 38.86 -22.62 3.16
C PHE A 419 38.65 -22.11 1.73
N PRO A 420 39.02 -22.92 0.72
CA PRO A 420 38.79 -22.56 -0.68
C PRO A 420 37.30 -22.61 -1.06
N TYR A 421 36.49 -23.32 -0.30
CA TYR A 421 35.03 -23.44 -0.47
C TYR A 421 34.39 -23.43 0.91
N HIS A 422 33.36 -22.60 1.10
CA HIS A 422 32.54 -22.57 2.30
C HIS A 422 31.11 -22.20 1.95
N ALA A 423 30.11 -22.86 2.51
CA ALA A 423 28.71 -22.53 2.24
C ALA A 423 28.05 -21.83 3.44
N VAL A 424 27.36 -20.73 3.15
CA VAL A 424 26.58 -19.95 4.12
C VAL A 424 25.12 -19.85 3.66
N VAL A 425 24.21 -19.58 4.60
CA VAL A 425 22.78 -19.41 4.29
C VAL A 425 22.41 -17.94 4.45
N VAL A 426 22.20 -17.24 3.35
CA VAL A 426 21.69 -15.86 3.37
C VAL A 426 20.25 -15.87 3.87
N THR A 427 19.97 -15.04 4.87
CA THR A 427 18.65 -14.93 5.50
C THR A 427 18.11 -13.51 5.50
N GLY A 428 18.92 -12.51 5.16
CA GLY A 428 18.47 -11.12 5.17
C GLY A 428 19.41 -10.19 4.42
N TYR A 429 18.93 -9.00 4.12
CA TYR A 429 19.72 -7.91 3.58
C TYR A 429 19.13 -6.55 3.96
N THR A 430 19.96 -5.52 3.92
CA THR A 430 19.59 -4.09 3.95
C THR A 430 20.00 -3.42 2.64
N ALA A 431 19.90 -2.10 2.55
CA ALA A 431 20.38 -1.36 1.39
C ALA A 431 21.88 -1.60 1.13
N THR A 432 22.65 -1.85 2.19
CA THR A 432 24.12 -1.93 2.15
C THR A 432 24.70 -3.26 2.60
N ASP A 433 23.95 -4.05 3.37
CA ASP A 433 24.49 -5.22 4.07
C ASP A 433 23.69 -6.49 3.77
N VAL A 434 24.32 -7.64 3.99
CA VAL A 434 23.72 -8.96 3.90
C VAL A 434 23.97 -9.71 5.20
N THR A 435 22.96 -10.42 5.67
CA THR A 435 23.02 -11.27 6.86
C THR A 435 22.92 -12.73 6.43
N TYR A 436 23.80 -13.57 6.96
CA TYR A 436 23.80 -15.01 6.71
C TYR A 436 24.09 -15.83 7.98
N LEU A 437 23.69 -17.10 7.95
CA LEU A 437 24.03 -18.11 8.95
C LEU A 437 25.26 -18.90 8.47
N ASP A 438 26.16 -19.17 9.42
CA ASP A 438 27.41 -19.87 9.18
C ASP A 438 27.49 -21.13 10.08
N CYS A 439 27.49 -22.30 9.43
CA CYS A 439 27.53 -23.60 10.11
C CYS A 439 28.90 -23.95 10.71
N TRP A 440 29.98 -23.26 10.30
CA TRP A 440 31.32 -23.47 10.85
C TRP A 440 31.50 -22.74 12.17
N SER A 441 31.17 -21.45 12.20
CA SER A 441 31.24 -20.62 13.42
C SER A 441 30.05 -20.82 14.34
N ASN A 442 29.00 -21.50 13.87
CA ASN A 442 27.72 -21.68 14.56
C ASN A 442 27.14 -20.32 15.03
N SER A 443 27.11 -19.35 14.11
CA SER A 443 26.55 -18.03 14.38
C SER A 443 25.95 -17.39 13.12
N ALA A 444 25.20 -16.31 13.32
CA ALA A 444 24.86 -15.38 12.25
C ALA A 444 25.98 -14.34 12.09
N ALA A 445 26.18 -13.84 10.88
CA ALA A 445 27.10 -12.76 10.57
C ALA A 445 26.46 -11.77 9.59
N THR A 446 26.98 -10.54 9.59
CA THR A 446 26.57 -9.46 8.68
C THR A 446 27.81 -8.85 8.05
N VAL A 447 27.74 -8.56 6.75
CA VAL A 447 28.82 -7.99 5.96
C VAL A 447 28.23 -7.11 4.86
N SER A 448 28.98 -6.14 4.36
CA SER A 448 28.52 -5.29 3.26
C SER A 448 28.21 -6.14 2.01
N ILE A 449 27.19 -5.75 1.25
CA ILE A 449 26.85 -6.40 -0.02
C ILE A 449 28.05 -6.36 -0.97
N ALA A 450 28.84 -5.28 -0.96
CA ALA A 450 30.03 -5.16 -1.79
C ALA A 450 31.08 -6.23 -1.45
N ASP A 451 31.38 -6.42 -0.17
CA ASP A 451 32.34 -7.44 0.27
C ASP A 451 31.81 -8.86 0.04
N PHE A 452 30.52 -9.08 0.29
CA PHE A 452 29.87 -10.36 0.02
C PHE A 452 29.95 -10.72 -1.46
N VAL A 453 29.61 -9.78 -2.36
CA VAL A 453 29.64 -9.99 -3.82
C VAL A 453 31.06 -10.17 -4.32
N SER A 454 32.03 -9.40 -3.80
CA SER A 454 33.45 -9.54 -4.13
C SER A 454 33.98 -10.93 -3.77
N ASN A 455 33.63 -11.43 -2.59
CA ASN A 455 33.99 -12.79 -2.18
C ASN A 455 33.22 -13.85 -3.01
N TRP A 456 31.92 -13.67 -3.21
CA TRP A 456 31.07 -14.59 -3.98
C TRP A 456 31.55 -14.76 -5.42
N GLN A 457 32.12 -13.70 -6.01
CA GLN A 457 32.75 -13.73 -7.33
C GLN A 457 33.92 -14.73 -7.40
N THR A 458 34.71 -14.88 -6.33
CA THR A 458 35.79 -15.88 -6.26
C THR A 458 35.26 -17.31 -6.37
N GLN A 459 33.98 -17.49 -6.07
CA GLN A 459 33.23 -18.74 -6.12
C GLN A 459 32.31 -18.83 -7.34
N ASN A 460 32.57 -18.06 -8.40
CA ASN A 460 31.74 -17.99 -9.63
C ASN A 460 30.26 -17.68 -9.35
N PHE A 461 29.99 -16.90 -8.30
CA PHE A 461 28.63 -16.57 -7.87
C PHE A 461 27.73 -17.80 -7.66
N ARG A 462 28.28 -18.91 -7.14
CA ARG A 462 27.52 -20.14 -6.88
C ARG A 462 26.51 -19.94 -5.75
N ALA A 463 25.25 -20.23 -6.03
CA ALA A 463 24.20 -20.23 -5.02
C ALA A 463 23.04 -21.15 -5.42
N ILE A 464 22.25 -21.60 -4.44
CA ILE A 464 21.06 -22.43 -4.64
C ILE A 464 19.94 -21.97 -3.70
N SER A 465 18.71 -22.05 -4.20
CA SER A 465 17.47 -21.85 -3.45
C SER A 465 16.39 -22.79 -3.98
N TYR A 466 15.12 -22.54 -3.67
CA TYR A 466 13.97 -23.36 -4.10
C TYR A 466 12.78 -22.47 -4.44
#